data_AF-A0A5C8JJR6-F1
#
_entry.id   AF-A0A5C8JJR6-F1
#
_cell.length_a   1.000
_cell.length_b   1.000
_cell.length_c   1.000
_cell.angle_alpha   90.00
_cell.angle_beta   90.00
_cell.angle_gamma   90.00
#
_symmetry.space_group_name_H-M   'P 1'
#
loop_
_entity.id
_entity.type
_entity.pdbx_description
1 polymer ?
#
loop_
_entity_poly.entity_id
_entity_poly.type
_entity_poly.pdbx_seq_one_letter_code
_entity_poly.pdbx_strand_id
1 'polypeptide(L)'
;MARKKKANAEELLSRPIALRLTQLEYDRLEKLRLQSDCHSIGEVIRRILGNRQVKLFHQDSSMDSVMEELAGIRAEIRAIGININQVTRHFNGSTQVSKRDLLAHQALQQYRKVETKVSLLLSLISQLARKW
;
A
#
# COMPACT_ATOMS: atom_id res chain seq x y z
N MET A 1 19.65 -45.67 1.14
CA MET A 1 20.27 -45.08 -0.06
C MET A 1 21.19 -43.94 0.35
N ALA A 2 22.48 -44.00 0.01
CA ALA A 2 23.44 -42.94 0.33
C ALA A 2 23.21 -41.72 -0.58
N ARG A 3 23.05 -40.54 0.03
CA ARG A 3 22.82 -39.28 -0.68
C ARG A 3 24.04 -38.94 -1.56
N LYS A 4 23.85 -38.80 -2.87
CA LYS A 4 24.90 -38.33 -3.81
C LYS A 4 25.50 -37.00 -3.30
N LYS A 5 26.82 -36.94 -3.14
CA LYS A 5 27.55 -35.71 -2.81
C LYS A 5 27.36 -34.70 -3.95
N LYS A 6 26.97 -33.45 -3.62
CA LYS A 6 26.87 -32.35 -4.60
C LYS A 6 28.27 -31.99 -5.11
N ALA A 7 28.37 -31.63 -6.40
CA ALA A 7 29.62 -31.42 -7.13
C ALA A 7 30.52 -30.30 -6.55
N ASN A 8 29.92 -29.23 -5.99
CA ASN A 8 30.66 -28.15 -5.31
C ASN A 8 30.50 -28.27 -3.79
N ALA A 9 31.21 -29.21 -3.19
CA ALA A 9 31.21 -29.37 -1.73
C ALA A 9 31.84 -28.17 -0.99
N GLU A 10 32.77 -27.46 -1.65
CA GLU A 10 33.51 -26.32 -1.09
C GLU A 10 32.69 -25.03 -1.01
N GLU A 11 31.69 -24.86 -1.88
CA GLU A 11 30.78 -23.69 -1.88
C GLU A 11 29.62 -23.87 -0.88
N LEU A 12 29.46 -25.06 -0.31
CA LEU A 12 28.43 -25.34 0.68
C LEU A 12 28.87 -24.84 2.06
N LEU A 13 27.89 -24.42 2.86
CA LEU A 13 28.06 -24.06 4.26
C LEU A 13 28.54 -25.30 5.04
N SER A 14 29.86 -25.47 5.13
CA SER A 14 30.50 -26.69 5.61
C SER A 14 31.02 -26.58 7.05
N ARG A 15 31.25 -25.36 7.55
CA ARG A 15 31.78 -25.11 8.90
C ARG A 15 30.80 -24.28 9.74
N PRO A 16 30.28 -24.83 10.86
CA PRO A 16 29.47 -24.05 11.79
C PRO A 16 30.35 -23.06 12.55
N ILE A 17 29.84 -21.84 12.75
CA ILE A 17 30.49 -20.81 13.56
C ILE A 17 29.57 -20.50 14.75
N ALA A 18 30.10 -20.62 15.97
CA ALA A 18 29.44 -20.20 17.19
C ALA A 18 30.06 -18.88 17.66
N LEU A 19 29.26 -17.81 17.67
CA LEU A 19 29.66 -16.48 18.12
C LEU A 19 28.91 -16.14 19.40
N ARG A 20 29.61 -15.56 20.37
CA ARG A 20 28.98 -14.89 21.51
C ARG A 20 28.92 -13.41 21.20
N LEU A 21 27.74 -12.83 21.31
CA LEU A 21 27.49 -11.41 21.10
C LEU A 21 26.97 -10.80 22.39
N THR A 22 27.23 -9.51 22.58
CA THR A 22 26.54 -8.73 23.59
C THR A 22 25.08 -8.51 23.17
N GLN A 23 24.18 -8.25 24.12
CA GLN A 23 22.76 -8.02 23.83
C GLN A 23 22.58 -6.87 22.82
N LEU A 24 23.36 -5.80 22.97
CA LEU A 24 23.29 -4.63 22.10
C LEU A 24 23.68 -4.96 20.65
N GLU A 25 24.69 -5.81 20.44
CA GLU A 25 25.09 -6.26 19.12
C GLU A 25 24.05 -7.20 18.51
N TYR A 26 23.47 -8.08 19.32
CA TYR A 26 22.38 -8.96 18.91
C TYR A 26 21.17 -8.15 18.43
N ASP A 27 20.74 -7.15 19.21
CA ASP A 27 19.61 -6.30 18.87
C ASP A 27 19.85 -5.49 17.58
N ARG A 28 21.10 -5.05 17.35
CA ARG A 28 21.49 -4.39 16.08
C ARG A 28 21.34 -5.32 14.88
N LEU A 29 21.81 -6.57 15.00
CA LEU A 29 21.68 -7.56 13.94
C LEU A 29 20.23 -7.98 13.70
N GLU A 30 19.43 -8.05 14.76
CA GLU A 30 18.01 -8.38 14.63
C GLU A 30 17.22 -7.25 13.97
N LYS A 31 17.53 -5.98 14.27
CA LYS A 31 16.98 -4.83 13.54
C LYS A 31 17.32 -4.89 12.05
N LEU A 32 18.59 -5.17 11.72
CA LEU A 32 19.03 -5.36 10.33
C LEU A 32 18.29 -6.52 9.66
N ARG A 33 18.06 -7.64 10.36
CA ARG A 33 17.29 -8.78 9.84
C ARG A 33 15.86 -8.38 9.52
N LEU A 34 15.17 -7.70 10.44
CA LEU A 34 13.78 -7.25 10.26
C LEU A 34 13.62 -6.27 9.09
N GLN A 35 14.63 -5.43 8.88
CA GLN A 35 14.63 -4.42 7.84
C GLN A 35 15.26 -4.89 6.54
N SER A 36 15.65 -6.15 6.39
CA SER A 36 16.36 -6.63 5.18
C SER A 36 15.73 -7.84 4.54
N ASP A 37 16.28 -8.23 3.38
CA ASP A 37 15.98 -9.47 2.67
C ASP A 37 16.61 -10.72 3.27
N CYS A 38 17.05 -10.66 4.53
CA CYS A 38 17.67 -11.78 5.23
C CYS A 38 16.67 -12.55 6.08
N HIS A 39 16.62 -13.87 5.95
CA HIS A 39 15.69 -14.71 6.72
C HIS A 39 16.20 -15.08 8.12
N SER A 40 17.50 -14.93 8.38
CA SER A 40 18.11 -15.27 9.67
C SER A 40 19.28 -14.34 10.01
N ILE A 41 19.58 -14.17 11.31
CA ILE A 41 20.78 -13.45 11.77
C ILE A 41 22.05 -14.06 11.17
N GLY A 42 22.11 -15.39 11.05
CA GLY A 42 23.23 -16.08 10.41
C GLY A 42 23.38 -15.74 8.92
N GLU A 43 22.30 -15.38 8.24
CA GLU A 43 22.37 -14.84 6.87
C GLU A 43 22.89 -13.40 6.84
N VAL A 44 22.43 -12.54 7.75
CA VAL A 44 22.95 -11.17 7.90
C VAL A 44 24.46 -11.20 8.15
N ILE A 45 24.93 -12.00 9.11
CA ILE A 45 26.35 -12.14 9.44
C ILE A 45 27.14 -12.65 8.23
N ARG A 46 26.64 -13.68 7.52
CA ARG A 46 27.31 -14.20 6.32
C ARG A 46 27.43 -13.15 5.21
N ARG A 47 26.40 -12.32 5.02
CA ARG A 47 26.44 -11.26 4.01
C ARG A 47 27.41 -10.14 4.40
N ILE A 48 27.43 -9.75 5.68
CA ILE A 48 28.41 -8.78 6.21
C ILE A 48 29.84 -9.31 6.04
N LEU A 49 30.12 -10.55 6.46
CA LEU A 49 31.44 -11.17 6.34
C LEU A 49 31.87 -11.35 4.87
N GLY A 50 30.90 -11.63 3.98
CA GLY A 50 31.14 -11.80 2.55
C GLY A 50 31.16 -10.49 1.76
N ASN A 51 31.10 -9.33 2.40
CA ASN A 51 30.96 -8.01 1.75
C ASN A 51 29.82 -7.95 0.71
N ARG A 52 28.74 -8.72 0.96
CA ARG A 52 27.57 -8.77 0.09
C ARG A 52 26.57 -7.71 0.53
N GLN A 53 25.89 -7.11 -0.45
CA GLN A 53 24.86 -6.10 -0.18
C GLN A 53 23.71 -6.71 0.64
N VAL A 54 23.33 -6.02 1.71
CA VAL A 54 22.10 -6.25 2.48
C VAL A 54 21.08 -5.25 1.96
N LYS A 55 20.02 -5.71 1.30
CA LYS A 55 18.99 -4.81 0.78
C LYS A 55 18.06 -4.47 1.94
N LEU A 56 18.13 -3.22 2.39
CA LEU A 56 17.23 -2.72 3.42
C LEU A 56 15.90 -2.32 2.78
N PHE A 57 14.81 -2.90 3.28
CA PHE A 57 13.45 -2.48 3.00
C PHE A 57 13.09 -1.33 3.93
N HIS A 58 13.21 -0.11 3.41
CA HIS A 58 12.52 1.03 4.00
C HIS A 58 11.09 1.03 3.47
N GLN A 59 10.13 0.61 4.31
CA GLN A 59 8.72 0.88 4.06
C GLN A 59 8.42 2.28 4.58
N ASP A 60 8.26 3.24 3.69
CA ASP A 60 7.78 4.58 4.04
C ASP A 60 6.26 4.52 4.22
N SER A 61 5.82 4.24 5.44
CA SER A 61 4.39 4.20 5.80
C SER A 61 3.79 5.59 6.00
N SER A 62 4.54 6.67 5.78
CA SER A 62 4.02 8.03 5.94
C SER A 62 2.89 8.36 4.96
N MET A 63 2.85 7.67 3.82
CA MET A 63 1.85 7.86 2.77
C MET A 63 0.67 6.89 2.86
N ASP A 64 0.74 5.83 3.67
CA ASP A 64 -0.29 4.78 3.73
C ASP A 64 -1.64 5.36 4.18
N SER A 65 -1.65 6.17 5.24
CA SER A 65 -2.86 6.83 5.75
C SER A 65 -3.47 7.79 4.71
N VAL A 66 -2.64 8.53 3.97
CA VAL A 66 -3.17 9.47 2.97
C VAL A 66 -3.73 8.73 1.75
N MET A 67 -3.10 7.62 1.36
CA MET A 67 -3.61 6.76 0.30
C MET A 67 -4.96 6.12 0.68
N GLU A 68 -5.13 5.73 1.95
CA GLU A 68 -6.39 5.22 2.47
C GLU A 68 -7.52 6.26 2.39
N GLU A 69 -7.26 7.50 2.81
CA GLU A 69 -8.22 8.61 2.70
C GLU A 69 -8.62 8.90 1.24
N LEU A 70 -7.65 8.94 0.33
CA LEU A 70 -7.91 9.14 -1.11
C LEU A 70 -8.74 7.99 -1.69
N ALA A 71 -8.46 6.75 -1.29
CA ALA A 71 -9.23 5.58 -1.72
C ALA A 71 -10.70 5.68 -1.24
N GLY A 72 -10.91 6.15 -0.01
CA GLY A 72 -12.23 6.43 0.55
C GLY A 72 -13.01 7.47 -0.25
N ILE A 73 -12.41 8.64 -0.51
CA ILE A 73 -13.04 9.71 -1.31
C ILE A 73 -13.39 9.22 -2.71
N ARG A 74 -12.51 8.45 -3.35
CA ARG A 74 -12.78 7.85 -4.68
C ARG A 74 -13.98 6.91 -4.65
N ALA A 75 -14.13 6.09 -3.62
CA ALA A 75 -15.26 5.19 -3.47
C ALA A 75 -16.58 5.96 -3.30
N GLU A 76 -16.59 7.03 -2.51
CA GLU A 76 -17.75 7.89 -2.32
C GLU A 76 -18.17 8.61 -3.61
N ILE A 77 -17.22 9.19 -4.35
CA ILE A 77 -17.49 9.82 -5.65
C ILE A 77 -18.10 8.80 -6.63
N ARG A 78 -17.56 7.58 -6.67
CA ARG A 78 -18.10 6.50 -7.50
C ARG A 78 -19.55 6.16 -7.13
N ALA A 79 -19.86 6.07 -5.83
CA ALA A 79 -21.22 5.81 -5.37
C ALA A 79 -22.19 6.93 -5.78
N ILE A 80 -21.79 8.20 -5.66
CA ILE A 80 -22.59 9.34 -6.12
C ILE A 80 -22.81 9.27 -7.65
N GLY A 81 -21.77 8.96 -8.43
CA GLY A 81 -21.87 8.80 -9.87
C GLY A 81 -22.84 7.68 -10.30
N ILE A 82 -22.82 6.55 -9.59
CA ILE A 82 -23.79 5.47 -9.79
C ILE A 82 -25.23 5.97 -9.55
N ASN A 83 -25.45 6.71 -8.46
CA ASN A 83 -26.77 7.27 -8.14
C ASN A 83 -27.24 8.28 -9.20
N ILE A 84 -26.36 9.17 -9.67
CA ILE A 84 -26.68 10.12 -10.76
C ILE A 84 -27.10 9.35 -12.02
N ASN A 85 -26.37 8.29 -12.38
CA ASN A 85 -26.68 7.48 -13.55
C ASN A 85 -28.05 6.77 -13.41
N GLN A 86 -28.39 6.30 -12.21
CA GLN A 86 -29.71 5.73 -11.93
C GLN A 86 -30.82 6.77 -12.11
N VAL A 87 -30.67 7.95 -11.50
CA VAL A 87 -31.65 9.04 -11.65
C VAL A 87 -31.81 9.44 -13.12
N THR A 88 -30.72 9.53 -13.87
CA THR A 88 -30.72 9.87 -15.30
C THR A 88 -31.45 8.81 -16.14
N ARG A 89 -31.21 7.52 -15.87
CA ARG A 89 -31.96 6.42 -16.53
C ARG A 89 -33.45 6.51 -16.25
N HIS A 90 -33.84 6.76 -15.00
CA HIS A 90 -35.25 6.92 -14.62
C HIS A 90 -35.89 8.16 -15.24
N PHE A 91 -35.13 9.25 -15.37
CA PHE A 91 -35.60 10.49 -16.00
C PHE A 91 -35.90 10.27 -17.49
N ASN A 92 -34.96 9.65 -18.22
CA ASN A 92 -35.11 9.35 -19.64
C ASN A 92 -36.24 8.35 -19.90
N GLY A 93 -36.46 7.39 -18.99
CA GLY A 93 -37.52 6.38 -19.10
C GLY A 93 -38.90 6.84 -18.63
N SER A 94 -39.03 8.01 -17.99
CA SER A 94 -40.33 8.52 -17.54
C SER A 94 -40.99 9.38 -18.63
N THR A 95 -42.28 9.21 -18.88
CA THR A 95 -43.08 10.06 -19.80
C THR A 95 -43.86 11.15 -19.08
N GLN A 96 -43.89 11.12 -17.74
CA GLN A 96 -44.69 12.02 -16.91
C GLN A 96 -43.86 13.22 -16.44
N VAL A 97 -44.32 14.44 -16.75
CA VAL A 97 -43.59 15.70 -16.47
C VAL A 97 -43.30 15.89 -14.98
N SER A 98 -44.29 15.66 -14.11
CA SER A 98 -44.12 15.78 -12.65
C SER A 98 -43.06 14.83 -12.07
N LYS A 99 -42.93 13.63 -12.65
CA LYS A 99 -41.92 12.65 -12.25
C LYS A 99 -40.53 13.04 -12.73
N ARG A 100 -40.43 13.66 -13.91
CA ARG A 100 -39.17 14.22 -14.44
C ARG A 100 -38.67 15.39 -13.60
N ASP A 101 -39.53 16.29 -13.14
CA ASP A 101 -39.14 17.43 -12.30
C ASP A 101 -38.55 16.97 -10.96
N LEU A 102 -39.18 15.99 -10.30
CA LEU A 102 -38.66 15.37 -9.08
C LEU A 102 -37.28 14.72 -9.30
N LEU A 103 -37.12 13.98 -10.40
CA LEU A 103 -35.85 13.34 -10.74
C LEU A 103 -34.75 14.37 -11.06
N ALA A 104 -35.09 15.47 -11.71
CA ALA A 104 -34.15 16.57 -11.96
C ALA A 104 -33.67 17.21 -10.63
N HIS A 105 -34.58 17.41 -9.67
CA HIS A 105 -34.21 17.89 -8.33
C HIS A 105 -33.31 16.91 -7.58
N GLN A 106 -33.59 15.60 -7.67
CA GLN A 106 -32.74 14.57 -7.07
C GLN A 106 -31.34 14.54 -7.71
N ALA A 107 -31.24 14.65 -9.03
CA ALA A 107 -29.96 14.73 -9.72
C ALA A 107 -29.15 15.95 -9.26
N LEU A 108 -29.79 17.13 -9.15
CA LEU A 108 -29.15 18.36 -8.68
C LEU A 108 -28.59 18.20 -7.25
N GLN A 109 -29.33 17.54 -6.35
CA GLN A 109 -28.85 17.24 -5.00
C GLN A 109 -27.61 16.34 -5.01
N GLN A 110 -27.56 15.33 -5.89
CA GLN A 110 -26.37 14.47 -6.01
C GLN A 110 -25.18 15.24 -6.58
N TYR A 111 -25.39 16.10 -7.59
CA TYR A 111 -24.33 16.95 -8.14
C TYR A 111 -23.70 17.87 -7.08
N ARG A 112 -24.51 18.48 -6.21
CA ARG A 112 -23.99 19.29 -5.08
C ARG A 112 -23.09 18.49 -4.15
N LYS A 113 -23.39 17.20 -3.91
CA LYS A 113 -22.54 16.33 -3.10
C LYS A 113 -21.20 16.04 -3.79
N VAL A 114 -21.19 15.92 -5.12
CA VAL A 114 -19.94 15.75 -5.89
C VAL A 114 -19.04 16.96 -5.70
N GLU A 115 -19.58 18.18 -5.79
CA GLU A 115 -18.81 19.42 -5.66
C GLU A 115 -18.06 19.50 -4.32
N THR A 116 -18.72 19.15 -3.21
CA THR A 116 -18.09 19.07 -1.89
C THR A 116 -16.97 18.04 -1.84
N LYS A 117 -17.18 16.85 -2.41
CA LYS A 117 -16.18 15.76 -2.41
C LYS A 117 -14.99 16.06 -3.34
N VAL A 118 -15.22 16.72 -4.48
CA VAL A 118 -14.15 17.19 -5.37
C VAL A 118 -13.31 18.27 -4.69
N SER A 119 -13.95 19.19 -3.95
CA SER A 119 -13.23 20.22 -3.19
C SER A 119 -12.32 19.61 -2.12
N LEU A 120 -12.80 18.59 -1.40
CA LEU A 120 -12.02 17.82 -0.42
C LEU A 120 -10.86 17.05 -1.08
N LEU A 121 -11.09 16.45 -2.26
CA LEU A 121 -10.04 15.77 -3.01
C LEU A 121 -8.93 16.75 -3.44
N LEU A 122 -9.30 17.91 -3.98
CA LEU A 122 -8.35 18.94 -4.41
C LEU A 122 -7.54 19.51 -3.24
N SER A 123 -8.13 19.65 -2.05
CA SER A 123 -7.39 20.09 -0.86
C SER A 123 -6.38 19.04 -0.39
N LEU A 124 -6.76 17.75 -0.37
CA LEU A 124 -5.86 16.63 -0.05
C LEU A 124 -4.70 16.51 -1.04
N ILE A 125 -4.97 16.62 -2.34
CA ILE A 125 -3.94 16.65 -3.38
C ILE A 125 -2.99 17.84 -3.18
N SER A 126 -3.53 19.01 -2.84
CA SER A 126 -2.72 20.20 -2.57
C SER A 126 -1.84 20.07 -1.31
N GLN A 127 -2.32 19.35 -0.28
CA GLN A 127 -1.53 19.05 0.91
C GLN A 127 -0.41 18.04 0.62
N LEU A 128 -0.70 17.01 -0.18
CA LEU A 128 0.30 16.06 -0.66
C LEU A 128 1.39 16.73 -1.49
N ALA A 129 1.00 17.64 -2.40
CA ALA A 129 1.92 18.39 -3.24
C ALA A 129 2.84 19.36 -2.47
N ARG A 130 2.57 19.64 -1.18
CA ARG A 130 3.46 20.41 -0.31
C ARG A 130 4.44 19.55 0.48
N LYS A 131 4.16 18.25 0.62
CA LYS A 131 5.04 17.29 1.31
C LYS A 131 6.07 16.67 0.36
N TRP A 132 5.76 16.65 -0.93
CA TRP A 132 6.68 16.39 -2.02
C TRP A 132 7.41 17.68 -2.41
#